data_AF-A0A4V1T1J6-F1
#
_entry.id   AF-A0A4V1T1J6-F1
#
_cell.length_a   1.000
_cell.length_b   1.000
_cell.length_c   1.000
_cell.angle_alpha   90.00
_cell.angle_beta   90.00
_cell.angle_gamma   90.00
#
_symmetry.space_group_name_H-M   'P 1'
#
loop_
_entity.id
_entity.type
_entity.pdbx_description
1 polymer ?
#
loop_
_entity_poly.entity_id
_entity_poly.type
_entity_poly.pdbx_seq_one_letter_code
_entity_poly.pdbx_strand_id
1 'polypeptide(L)'
;MRALYKIVSLIAVTGVLASCEDKGKAGNGPIVLGDSTSIVTETDSTYLSDMVLDYQPVAPTQEEPKAEPKAEPKQVDTPAEAQANTQPATQEQPKEEPKAIAKGNGLTIDLKELDLFIPNVAAKGSNGSYTLTKGDLDGKQLKVTDGTVQKISQRYQTVVIAENGNGTLVLDKLSATTGWQPVKGSGSTYTITGLDDRRLIAPKVTNATIRDAITRAARNQRLSKAQTQKWLNSTKSIRAANQKPLSVELRSVMWKIDGKDAKGKPFSKQVRVDLPI
;
A
#
# COMPACT_ATOMS: atom_id res chain seq x y z
N MET A 1 25.10 8.45 -78.20
CA MET A 1 23.91 7.61 -77.91
C MET A 1 24.28 6.12 -77.89
N ARG A 2 25.03 5.65 -76.88
CA ARG A 2 25.40 4.22 -76.70
C ARG A 2 25.55 3.84 -75.22
N ALA A 3 24.70 4.37 -74.34
CA ALA A 3 24.80 4.15 -72.90
C ALA A 3 23.47 3.82 -72.20
N LEU A 4 22.41 3.45 -72.95
CA LEU A 4 21.07 3.23 -72.38
C LEU A 4 20.47 1.83 -72.62
N TYR A 5 21.19 0.92 -73.29
CA TYR A 5 20.65 -0.41 -73.65
C TYR A 5 21.14 -1.58 -72.80
N LYS A 6 22.00 -1.37 -71.79
CA LYS A 6 22.54 -2.46 -70.96
C LYS A 6 21.88 -2.64 -69.59
N ILE A 7 20.85 -1.84 -69.27
CA ILE A 7 20.15 -1.91 -67.96
C ILE A 7 18.86 -2.75 -68.02
N VAL A 8 18.45 -3.25 -69.19
CA VAL A 8 17.12 -3.90 -69.37
C VAL A 8 17.19 -5.44 -69.48
N SER A 9 18.37 -6.07 -69.42
CA SER A 9 18.51 -7.52 -69.63
C SER A 9 19.01 -8.32 -68.42
N LEU A 10 18.76 -7.85 -67.18
CA LEU A 10 19.08 -8.59 -65.95
C LEU A 10 17.91 -8.60 -64.95
N ILE A 11 16.67 -8.56 -65.46
CA ILE A 11 15.42 -8.68 -64.69
C ILE A 11 14.46 -9.59 -65.47
N ALA A 12 14.77 -10.88 -65.55
CA ALA A 12 13.86 -11.99 -65.87
C ALA A 12 14.72 -13.25 -65.96
N VAL A 13 14.27 -14.38 -65.39
CA VAL A 13 15.01 -15.67 -65.25
C VAL A 13 15.96 -15.59 -64.03
N THR A 14 15.61 -16.00 -62.81
CA THR A 14 14.98 -17.25 -62.36
C THR A 14 14.41 -17.06 -60.95
N GLY A 15 13.10 -17.23 -60.79
CA GLY A 15 12.50 -17.56 -59.50
C GLY A 15 11.88 -18.95 -59.60
N VAL A 16 12.54 -19.98 -59.04
CA VAL A 16 11.93 -21.23 -58.54
C VAL A 16 12.97 -21.93 -57.65
N LEU A 17 13.07 -21.56 -56.37
CA LEU A 17 13.49 -22.47 -55.28
C LEU A 17 12.80 -21.99 -53.99
N ALA A 18 11.49 -22.23 -53.96
CA ALA A 18 10.77 -22.41 -52.71
C ALA A 18 11.03 -23.85 -52.24
N SER A 19 11.67 -24.02 -51.08
CA SER A 19 11.51 -25.21 -50.26
C SER A 19 11.16 -24.73 -48.85
N CYS A 20 9.94 -25.08 -48.45
CA CYS A 20 9.38 -24.83 -47.14
C CYS A 20 10.19 -25.56 -46.05
N GLU A 21 10.75 -24.82 -45.11
CA GLU A 21 10.90 -25.36 -43.75
C GLU A 21 9.51 -25.33 -43.09
N ASP A 22 8.94 -26.50 -42.88
CA ASP A 22 7.75 -26.73 -42.08
C ASP A 22 8.14 -26.65 -40.60
N LYS A 23 7.91 -25.50 -39.97
CA LYS A 23 7.93 -25.34 -38.51
C LYS A 23 6.53 -25.01 -38.04
N GLY A 24 5.95 -25.96 -37.30
CA GLY A 24 4.56 -26.02 -36.87
C GLY A 24 4.00 -24.70 -36.37
N LYS A 25 2.94 -24.24 -37.04
CA LYS A 25 2.04 -23.22 -36.51
C LYS A 25 1.17 -23.85 -35.43
N ALA A 26 1.36 -23.39 -34.19
CA ALA A 26 0.32 -23.44 -33.18
C ALA A 26 -0.88 -22.62 -33.70
N GLY A 27 -2.07 -23.24 -33.65
CA GLY A 27 -3.30 -22.73 -34.26
C GLY A 27 -3.73 -21.37 -33.72
N ASN A 28 -3.81 -20.39 -34.62
CA ASN A 28 -4.61 -19.18 -34.43
C ASN A 28 -5.84 -19.29 -35.33
N GLY A 29 -6.74 -20.20 -34.96
CA GLY A 29 -8.12 -20.24 -35.48
C GLY A 29 -9.07 -19.64 -34.43
N PRO A 30 -10.25 -19.15 -34.84
CA PRO A 30 -11.29 -18.79 -33.88
C PRO A 30 -11.66 -20.02 -33.02
N ILE A 31 -11.87 -19.80 -31.72
CA ILE A 31 -12.29 -20.84 -30.78
C ILE A 31 -13.62 -21.41 -31.27
N VAL A 32 -13.59 -22.65 -31.76
CA VAL A 32 -14.79 -23.38 -32.15
C VAL A 32 -15.36 -24.02 -30.89
N LEU A 33 -16.54 -23.56 -30.46
CA LEU A 33 -17.29 -24.19 -29.37
C LEU A 33 -17.62 -25.63 -29.78
N GLY A 34 -16.95 -26.61 -29.17
CA GLY A 34 -17.13 -28.04 -29.48
C GLY A 34 -15.84 -28.83 -29.72
N ASP A 35 -14.67 -28.20 -29.64
CA ASP A 35 -13.36 -28.87 -29.67
C ASP A 35 -13.11 -29.61 -28.33
N SER A 36 -13.00 -30.94 -28.39
CA SER A 36 -12.75 -31.86 -27.27
C SER A 36 -11.42 -31.64 -26.54
N THR A 37 -10.48 -30.89 -27.12
CA THR A 37 -9.19 -30.52 -26.50
C THR A 37 -9.27 -29.25 -25.66
N SER A 38 -10.39 -28.53 -25.73
CA SER A 38 -10.69 -27.36 -24.90
C SER A 38 -11.58 -27.68 -23.69
N ILE A 39 -12.05 -28.93 -23.58
CA ILE A 39 -12.77 -29.41 -22.40
C ILE A 39 -11.73 -29.87 -21.38
N VAL A 40 -11.55 -29.08 -20.32
CA VAL A 40 -10.88 -29.54 -19.11
C VAL A 40 -11.77 -30.61 -18.49
N THR A 41 -11.48 -31.88 -18.78
CA THR A 41 -12.09 -33.00 -18.08
C THR A 41 -11.61 -32.99 -16.63
N GLU A 42 -12.52 -33.20 -15.69
CA GLU A 42 -12.34 -33.17 -14.22
C GLU A 42 -11.27 -34.13 -13.64
N THR A 43 -10.46 -34.74 -14.49
CA THR A 43 -9.38 -35.67 -14.14
C THR A 43 -8.00 -35.00 -14.01
N ASP A 44 -7.88 -33.71 -14.36
CA ASP A 44 -6.61 -32.98 -14.21
C ASP A 44 -6.40 -32.50 -12.76
N SER A 45 -5.80 -33.39 -11.96
CA SER A 45 -5.46 -33.17 -10.54
C SER A 45 -4.56 -31.95 -10.28
N THR A 46 -3.98 -31.35 -11.33
CA THR A 46 -3.13 -30.16 -11.22
C THR A 46 -3.92 -28.89 -10.90
N TYR A 47 -5.21 -28.84 -11.26
CA TYR A 47 -6.09 -27.68 -11.04
C TYR A 47 -7.12 -27.88 -9.91
N LEU A 48 -7.18 -29.08 -9.33
CA LEU A 48 -8.06 -29.45 -8.21
C LEU A 48 -7.29 -29.62 -6.89
N SER A 49 -6.15 -28.94 -6.72
CA SER A 49 -5.55 -28.81 -5.40
C SER A 49 -6.41 -27.87 -4.57
N ASP A 50 -7.28 -28.45 -3.75
CA ASP A 50 -8.09 -27.80 -2.74
C ASP A 50 -7.18 -27.02 -1.80
N MET A 51 -7.06 -25.70 -1.98
CA MET A 51 -6.31 -24.82 -1.06
C MET A 51 -7.17 -24.51 0.16
N VAL A 52 -7.70 -25.54 0.81
CA VAL A 52 -8.15 -25.44 2.19
C VAL A 52 -6.93 -25.74 3.05
N LEU A 53 -6.25 -24.69 3.49
CA LEU A 53 -5.32 -24.82 4.61
C LEU A 53 -6.14 -25.28 5.81
N ASP A 54 -6.00 -26.55 6.17
CA ASP A 54 -6.42 -27.08 7.46
C ASP A 54 -5.86 -26.17 8.56
N TYR A 55 -6.74 -25.40 9.18
CA TYR A 55 -6.43 -24.68 10.40
C TYR A 55 -6.19 -25.74 11.47
N GLN A 56 -4.93 -26.01 11.79
CA GLN A 56 -4.61 -26.67 13.06
C GLN A 56 -4.90 -25.66 14.17
N PRO A 57 -5.93 -25.86 15.02
CA PRO A 57 -6.08 -25.03 16.19
C PRO A 57 -4.86 -25.25 17.07
N VAL A 58 -4.11 -24.18 17.33
CA VAL A 58 -3.11 -24.17 18.39
C VAL A 58 -3.88 -24.36 19.68
N ALA A 59 -3.89 -25.59 20.18
CA ALA A 59 -4.41 -25.89 21.50
C ALA A 59 -3.63 -25.01 22.51
N PRO A 60 -4.32 -24.27 23.40
CA PRO A 60 -3.65 -23.61 24.49
C PRO A 60 -2.96 -24.68 25.33
N THR A 61 -1.65 -24.54 25.54
CA THR A 61 -0.91 -25.30 26.53
C THR A 61 -1.58 -25.06 27.88
N GLN A 62 -2.44 -25.99 28.27
CA GLN A 62 -2.88 -26.19 29.64
C GLN A 62 -1.67 -26.75 30.39
N GLU A 63 -1.05 -25.94 31.23
CA GLU A 63 -0.22 -26.44 32.32
C GLU A 63 -1.16 -27.14 33.30
N GLU A 64 -1.22 -28.47 33.23
CA GLU A 64 -1.84 -29.27 34.28
C GLU A 64 -0.82 -29.58 35.40
N PRO A 65 -1.26 -29.52 36.67
CA PRO A 65 -0.42 -29.59 37.85
C PRO A 65 -0.01 -31.04 38.15
N LYS A 66 1.30 -31.26 38.38
CA LYS A 66 1.79 -32.56 38.86
C LYS A 66 2.01 -32.52 40.37
N ALA A 67 1.15 -33.24 41.07
CA ALA A 67 1.19 -33.49 42.50
C ALA A 67 2.46 -34.24 42.95
N GLU A 68 2.89 -33.93 44.17
CA GLU A 68 3.91 -34.63 44.98
C GLU A 68 3.53 -36.11 45.24
N PRO A 69 4.45 -36.96 45.76
CA PRO A 69 4.59 -37.03 47.22
C PRO A 69 5.98 -37.45 47.78
N LYS A 70 6.25 -36.99 49.03
CA LYS A 70 6.54 -37.79 50.25
C LYS A 70 7.87 -37.52 51.02
N ALA A 71 7.68 -37.04 52.28
CA ALA A 71 8.34 -37.43 53.55
C ALA A 71 9.87 -37.19 53.73
N GLU A 72 10.44 -36.70 54.84
CA GLU A 72 10.06 -36.24 56.20
C GLU A 72 11.39 -35.74 56.90
N PRO A 73 11.51 -35.48 58.23
CA PRO A 73 11.45 -34.18 58.91
C PRO A 73 12.76 -33.72 59.63
N LYS A 74 12.77 -32.45 60.13
CA LYS A 74 13.26 -31.97 61.46
C LYS A 74 13.42 -30.42 61.45
N GLN A 75 12.67 -29.66 62.28
CA GLN A 75 12.98 -29.20 63.66
C GLN A 75 14.15 -28.17 63.70
N VAL A 76 14.14 -27.00 64.35
CA VAL A 76 13.35 -26.38 65.43
C VAL A 76 13.58 -24.83 65.47
N ASP A 77 12.64 -24.11 66.10
CA ASP A 77 12.77 -22.88 66.94
C ASP A 77 12.94 -21.44 66.36
N THR A 78 11.79 -20.73 66.27
CA THR A 78 11.29 -19.53 67.03
C THR A 78 12.27 -18.41 67.50
N PRO A 79 11.79 -17.18 67.87
CA PRO A 79 11.41 -16.02 67.04
C PRO A 79 12.11 -14.70 67.46
N ALA A 80 11.95 -13.62 66.68
CA ALA A 80 11.99 -12.26 67.24
C ALA A 80 11.06 -11.31 66.47
N GLU A 81 10.18 -10.68 67.23
CA GLU A 81 9.20 -9.65 66.88
C GLU A 81 9.83 -8.39 66.29
N ALA A 82 9.12 -7.72 65.38
CA ALA A 82 8.54 -6.40 65.67
C ALA A 82 7.75 -5.87 64.46
N GLN A 83 6.56 -5.39 64.78
CA GLN A 83 5.49 -4.91 63.93
C GLN A 83 5.84 -3.60 63.22
N ALA A 84 5.29 -3.39 62.02
CA ALA A 84 4.69 -2.09 61.67
C ALA A 84 3.64 -2.27 60.55
N ASN A 85 2.40 -2.15 60.99
CA ASN A 85 1.15 -2.10 60.27
C ASN A 85 1.03 -0.81 59.43
N THR A 86 0.85 -0.88 58.11
CA THR A 86 -0.01 0.06 57.36
C THR A 86 -0.36 -0.47 55.95
N GLN A 87 -1.64 -0.73 55.72
CA GLN A 87 -2.31 -0.66 54.42
C GLN A 87 -3.45 0.38 54.59
N PRO A 88 -4.05 0.97 53.54
CA PRO A 88 -3.67 1.03 52.12
C PRO A 88 -3.70 2.49 51.59
N ALA A 89 -2.82 2.85 50.65
CA ALA A 89 -2.96 4.10 49.87
C ALA A 89 -3.26 3.75 48.42
N THR A 90 -4.55 3.85 48.08
CA THR A 90 -5.10 3.96 46.73
C THR A 90 -4.29 4.99 45.93
N GLN A 91 -3.50 4.53 44.97
CA GLN A 91 -2.92 5.42 43.97
C GLN A 91 -4.04 5.84 43.03
N GLU A 92 -4.51 7.07 43.21
CA GLU A 92 -5.35 7.78 42.26
C GLU A 92 -4.65 7.79 40.89
N GLN A 93 -5.21 7.06 39.94
CA GLN A 93 -4.95 7.28 38.52
C GLN A 93 -5.30 8.73 38.20
N PRO A 94 -4.42 9.48 37.51
CA PRO A 94 -4.83 10.73 36.89
C PRO A 94 -5.92 10.40 35.87
N LYS A 95 -7.14 10.78 36.20
CA LYS A 95 -8.28 10.84 35.30
C LYS A 95 -7.89 11.77 34.15
N GLU A 96 -7.51 11.21 33.01
CA GLU A 96 -7.39 11.99 31.77
C GLU A 96 -8.77 12.57 31.47
N GLU A 97 -8.92 13.86 31.78
CA GLU A 97 -10.04 14.65 31.30
C GLU A 97 -10.05 14.57 29.76
N PRO A 98 -11.20 14.31 29.13
CA PRO A 98 -11.35 14.50 27.70
C PRO A 98 -11.09 15.99 27.41
N LYS A 99 -9.88 16.30 26.93
CA LYS A 99 -9.56 17.66 26.49
C LYS A 99 -10.55 18.02 25.38
N ALA A 100 -11.34 19.04 25.67
CA ALA A 100 -12.27 19.66 24.75
C ALA A 100 -11.66 19.81 23.36
N ILE A 101 -12.45 19.45 22.35
CA ILE A 101 -12.15 19.60 20.93
C ILE A 101 -11.63 21.03 20.72
N ALA A 102 -10.34 21.15 20.42
CA ALA A 102 -9.80 22.41 19.91
C ALA A 102 -10.45 22.61 18.53
N LYS A 103 -11.61 23.28 18.50
CA LYS A 103 -12.26 23.80 17.31
C LYS A 103 -11.39 24.93 16.74
N GLY A 104 -10.24 24.57 16.19
CA GLY A 104 -9.33 25.44 15.48
C GLY A 104 -9.42 25.19 13.98
N ASN A 105 -8.73 26.02 13.18
CA ASN A 105 -8.54 25.76 11.76
C ASN A 105 -7.83 24.41 11.57
N GLY A 106 -8.55 23.40 11.07
CA GLY A 106 -8.02 22.06 10.87
C GLY A 106 -9.06 21.10 10.29
N LEU A 107 -8.60 19.90 9.98
CA LEU A 107 -9.42 18.82 9.45
C LEU A 107 -10.03 18.05 10.63
N THR A 108 -11.34 18.19 10.81
CA THR A 108 -12.11 17.38 11.74
C THR A 108 -12.77 16.22 10.99
N ILE A 109 -12.57 15.01 11.50
CA ILE A 109 -13.12 13.78 10.96
C ILE A 109 -13.95 13.16 12.08
N ASP A 110 -15.25 13.31 11.96
CA ASP A 110 -16.22 12.69 12.87
C ASP A 110 -16.36 11.21 12.48
N LEU A 111 -15.92 10.32 13.37
CA LEU A 111 -16.24 8.91 13.30
C LEU A 111 -17.19 8.61 14.46
N LYS A 112 -18.18 7.75 14.20
CA LYS A 112 -19.24 7.40 15.16
C LYS A 112 -18.75 7.08 16.58
N GLU A 113 -17.54 6.55 16.73
CA GLU A 113 -16.93 6.15 18.00
C GLU A 113 -15.78 7.06 18.47
N LEU A 114 -15.26 7.95 17.62
CA LEU A 114 -14.15 8.88 17.94
C LEU A 114 -14.06 10.05 16.96
N ASP A 115 -13.56 11.18 17.41
CA ASP A 115 -13.26 12.33 16.57
C ASP A 115 -11.76 12.43 16.31
N LEU A 116 -11.35 12.60 15.05
CA LEU A 116 -9.97 12.97 14.72
C LEU A 116 -9.88 14.43 14.33
N PHE A 117 -8.82 15.08 14.80
CA PHE A 117 -8.49 16.45 14.45
C PHE A 117 -7.04 16.56 14.01
N ILE A 118 -6.82 17.11 12.80
CA ILE A 118 -5.49 17.45 12.28
C ILE A 118 -5.42 18.98 12.10
N PRO A 119 -4.57 19.69 12.86
CA PRO A 119 -4.51 21.14 12.84
C PRO A 119 -3.88 21.65 11.53
N ASN A 120 -4.32 22.83 11.07
CA ASN A 120 -3.80 23.55 9.90
C ASN A 120 -3.88 22.79 8.57
N VAL A 121 -4.78 21.81 8.48
CA VAL A 121 -5.04 21.01 7.29
C VAL A 121 -6.49 21.25 6.89
N ALA A 122 -6.74 21.58 5.62
CA ALA A 122 -8.08 21.67 5.08
C ALA A 122 -8.29 20.57 4.05
N ALA A 123 -9.33 19.76 4.22
CA ALA A 123 -9.70 18.73 3.26
C ALA A 123 -11.21 18.72 3.03
N LYS A 124 -11.63 18.27 1.84
CA LYS A 124 -13.03 18.08 1.48
C LYS A 124 -13.32 16.60 1.37
N GLY A 125 -14.41 16.14 1.97
CA GLY A 125 -14.80 14.73 1.91
C GLY A 125 -15.69 14.34 3.07
N SER A 126 -16.07 13.07 3.09
CA SER A 126 -16.91 12.48 4.13
C SER A 126 -16.65 10.98 4.23
N ASN A 127 -17.14 10.36 5.31
CA ASN A 127 -17.12 8.90 5.49
C ASN A 127 -15.71 8.28 5.43
N GLY A 128 -14.71 8.96 5.99
CA GLY A 128 -13.34 8.43 6.04
C GLY A 128 -12.54 8.57 4.75
N SER A 129 -13.06 9.24 3.71
CA SER A 129 -12.30 9.59 2.51
C SER A 129 -12.33 11.09 2.27
N TYR A 130 -11.14 11.70 2.24
CA TYR A 130 -10.96 13.14 2.16
C TYR A 130 -9.95 13.49 1.08
N THR A 131 -10.13 14.62 0.42
CA THR A 131 -9.15 15.20 -0.52
C THR A 131 -8.57 16.46 0.10
N LEU A 132 -7.27 16.48 0.28
CA LEU A 132 -6.52 17.61 0.79
C LEU A 132 -6.70 18.80 -0.17
N THR A 133 -7.03 19.96 0.38
CA THR A 133 -7.18 21.21 -0.38
C THR A 133 -6.15 22.25 0.03
N LYS A 134 -5.70 22.24 1.28
CA LYS A 134 -4.66 23.15 1.77
C LYS A 134 -3.93 22.55 2.97
N GLY A 135 -2.66 22.89 3.09
CA GLY A 135 -1.79 22.49 4.19
C GLY A 135 -0.88 21.33 3.82
N ASP A 136 -0.06 20.92 4.78
CA ASP A 136 0.88 19.81 4.67
C ASP A 136 0.62 18.85 5.83
N LEU A 137 0.68 17.55 5.54
CA LEU A 137 0.44 16.47 6.50
C LEU A 137 1.72 16.08 7.26
N ASP A 138 2.91 16.25 6.67
CA ASP A 138 4.15 15.83 7.33
C ASP A 138 4.43 16.68 8.57
N GLY A 139 4.91 16.01 9.62
CA GLY A 139 5.20 16.63 10.92
C GLY A 139 3.98 17.16 11.69
N LYS A 140 2.75 16.99 11.18
CA LYS A 140 1.53 17.41 11.90
C LYS A 140 1.14 16.40 12.96
N GLN A 141 0.33 16.88 13.90
CA GLN A 141 -0.21 16.07 14.98
C GLN A 141 -1.64 15.64 14.65
N LEU A 142 -1.88 14.35 14.69
CA LEU A 142 -3.21 13.75 14.68
C LEU A 142 -3.67 13.66 16.13
N LYS A 143 -4.71 14.43 16.47
CA LYS A 143 -5.34 14.42 17.79
C LYS A 143 -6.59 13.56 17.71
N VAL A 144 -6.75 12.63 18.65
CA VAL A 144 -7.97 11.86 18.80
C VAL A 144 -8.73 12.38 20.01
N THR A 145 -10.02 12.59 19.85
CA THR A 145 -10.94 12.96 20.93
C THR A 145 -12.01 11.88 20.99
N ASP A 146 -12.48 11.57 22.20
CA ASP A 146 -13.49 10.54 22.48
C ASP A 146 -13.04 9.10 22.16
N GLY A 147 -13.28 8.19 23.12
CA GLY A 147 -12.87 6.79 23.02
C GLY A 147 -11.41 6.50 23.42
N THR A 148 -11.09 5.22 23.59
CA THR A 148 -9.74 4.77 23.96
C THR A 148 -9.04 4.19 22.74
N VAL A 149 -8.00 4.88 22.26
CA VAL A 149 -7.17 4.40 21.15
C VAL A 149 -6.11 3.44 21.66
N GLN A 150 -6.04 2.25 21.07
CA GLN A 150 -5.03 1.25 21.39
C GLN A 150 -3.84 1.33 20.43
N LYS A 151 -4.12 1.55 19.14
CA LYS A 151 -3.08 1.59 18.10
C LYS A 151 -3.53 2.47 16.94
N ILE A 152 -2.62 3.34 16.50
CA ILE A 152 -2.74 4.02 15.21
C ILE A 152 -1.63 3.51 14.30
N SER A 153 -2.01 3.07 13.11
CA SER A 153 -1.08 2.69 12.05
C SER A 153 -1.27 3.60 10.85
N GLN A 154 -0.18 3.97 10.19
CA GLN A 154 -0.16 4.77 8.98
C GLN A 154 0.39 3.94 7.83
N ARG A 155 -0.19 4.12 6.65
CA ARG A 155 0.44 3.75 5.38
C ARG A 155 0.23 4.88 4.39
N TYR A 156 1.04 4.92 3.34
CA TYR A 156 0.84 5.89 2.27
C TYR A 156 1.06 5.24 0.90
N GLN A 157 0.55 5.89 -0.12
CA GLN A 157 0.76 5.55 -1.52
C GLN A 157 1.48 6.68 -2.22
N THR A 158 2.54 6.35 -2.96
CA THR A 158 3.23 7.26 -3.86
C THR A 158 2.87 6.94 -5.30
N VAL A 159 3.01 7.94 -6.16
CA VAL A 159 2.91 7.79 -7.61
C VAL A 159 4.07 8.52 -8.27
N VAL A 160 4.51 8.00 -9.41
CA VAL A 160 5.51 8.69 -10.22
C VAL A 160 4.81 9.67 -11.15
N ILE A 161 5.35 10.88 -11.23
CA ILE A 161 4.92 11.92 -12.16
C ILE A 161 6.04 12.19 -13.13
N ALA A 162 5.72 12.38 -14.40
CA ALA A 162 6.64 12.90 -15.39
C ALA A 162 6.28 14.36 -15.68
N GLU A 163 7.20 15.28 -15.42
CA GLU A 163 7.01 16.71 -15.67
C GLU A 163 8.16 17.25 -16.53
N ASN A 164 7.81 17.91 -17.64
CA ASN A 164 8.75 18.65 -18.47
C ASN A 164 8.01 19.74 -19.26
N GLY A 165 8.70 20.41 -20.20
CA GLY A 165 8.09 21.43 -21.05
C GLY A 165 6.91 20.96 -21.94
N ASN A 166 6.55 19.67 -21.94
CA ASN A 166 5.36 19.13 -22.60
C ASN A 166 4.14 19.01 -21.66
N GLY A 167 4.28 19.36 -20.38
CA GLY A 167 3.22 19.30 -19.36
C GLY A 167 3.52 18.29 -18.25
N THR A 168 2.45 17.81 -17.60
CA THR A 168 2.52 16.88 -16.47
C THR A 168 1.75 15.60 -16.78
N LEU A 169 2.40 14.45 -16.58
CA LEU A 169 1.81 13.12 -16.74
C LEU A 169 1.89 12.34 -15.43
N VAL A 170 0.74 12.03 -14.85
CA VAL A 170 0.63 11.11 -13.72
C VAL A 170 0.75 9.68 -14.21
N LEU A 171 1.77 8.96 -13.76
CA LEU A 171 2.05 7.58 -14.18
C LEU A 171 1.43 6.60 -13.19
N ASP A 172 0.09 6.47 -13.17
CA ASP A 172 -0.66 5.64 -12.20
C ASP A 172 -0.14 4.19 -12.04
N LYS A 173 0.37 3.60 -13.13
CA LYS A 173 0.93 2.24 -13.15
C LYS A 173 2.21 2.13 -12.32
N LEU A 174 2.91 3.24 -12.12
CA LEU A 174 4.10 3.36 -11.28
C LEU A 174 3.70 3.98 -9.95
N SER A 175 3.02 3.18 -9.13
CA SER A 175 2.73 3.54 -7.75
C SER A 175 3.31 2.50 -6.80
N ALA A 176 3.63 2.94 -5.58
CA ALA A 176 4.05 2.08 -4.50
C ALA A 176 3.20 2.39 -3.27
N THR A 177 2.82 1.35 -2.54
CA THR A 177 2.09 1.49 -1.28
C THR A 177 2.92 0.89 -0.16
N THR A 178 3.07 1.62 0.93
CA THR A 178 3.81 1.13 2.09
C THR A 178 3.00 0.11 2.87
N GLY A 179 3.69 -0.70 3.67
CA GLY A 179 3.05 -1.44 4.75
C GLY A 179 2.48 -0.49 5.81
N TRP A 180 1.66 -1.04 6.70
CA TRP A 180 1.18 -0.34 7.89
C TRP A 180 2.31 -0.20 8.90
N GLN A 181 2.60 1.04 9.32
CA GLN A 181 3.61 1.36 10.32
C GLN A 181 2.95 2.03 11.53
N PRO A 182 3.35 1.70 12.76
CA PRO A 182 2.78 2.33 13.94
C PRO A 182 3.13 3.82 13.99
N VAL A 183 2.15 4.66 14.30
CA VAL A 183 2.35 6.11 14.50
C VAL A 183 2.69 6.34 15.96
N LYS A 184 3.83 6.98 16.22
CA LYS A 184 4.25 7.29 17.60
C LYS A 184 3.41 8.42 18.18
N GLY A 185 2.92 8.24 19.39
CA GLY A 185 2.07 9.20 20.09
C GLY A 185 1.83 8.82 21.55
N SER A 186 1.34 9.79 22.32
CA SER A 186 0.96 9.64 23.74
C SER A 186 -0.14 10.65 24.08
N GLY A 187 -1.03 10.34 25.03
CA GLY A 187 -2.05 11.29 25.52
C GLY A 187 -2.93 11.82 24.38
N SER A 188 -3.44 10.91 23.55
CA SER A 188 -4.32 11.17 22.40
C SER A 188 -3.72 12.01 21.26
N THR A 189 -2.41 12.25 21.27
CA THR A 189 -1.72 13.00 20.20
C THR A 189 -0.67 12.11 19.53
N TYR A 190 -0.73 12.02 18.20
CA TYR A 190 0.12 11.16 17.37
C TYR A 190 0.81 11.97 16.29
N THR A 191 2.11 11.78 16.08
CA THR A 191 2.87 12.59 15.11
C THR A 191 2.93 11.88 13.76
N ILE A 192 2.40 12.53 12.73
CA ILE A 192 2.50 12.09 11.33
C ILE A 192 3.94 12.27 10.88
N THR A 193 4.56 11.20 10.40
CA THR A 193 5.97 11.20 9.97
C THR A 193 6.17 10.35 8.72
N GLY A 194 7.29 10.59 8.03
CA GLY A 194 7.71 9.77 6.89
C GLY A 194 6.98 10.09 5.59
N LEU A 195 6.38 11.28 5.51
CA LEU A 195 5.72 11.81 4.31
C LEU A 195 6.58 12.83 3.54
N ASP A 196 7.76 13.18 4.06
CA ASP A 196 8.77 14.00 3.36
C ASP A 196 9.25 13.34 2.05
N ASP A 197 9.44 14.14 1.01
CA ASP A 197 9.83 13.75 -0.35
C ASP A 197 11.09 12.86 -0.38
N ARG A 198 12.01 13.09 0.56
CA ARG A 198 13.27 12.32 0.66
C ARG A 198 13.08 10.90 1.21
N ARG A 199 11.96 10.66 1.89
CA ARG A 199 11.63 9.40 2.58
C ARG A 199 10.51 8.63 1.89
N LEU A 200 9.89 9.22 0.87
CA LEU A 200 8.88 8.57 0.07
C LEU A 200 9.45 7.31 -0.61
N ILE A 201 8.77 6.19 -0.42
CA ILE A 201 9.11 4.95 -1.10
C ILE A 201 8.86 5.11 -2.59
N ALA A 202 9.91 4.92 -3.38
CA ALA A 202 9.84 4.90 -4.83
C ALA A 202 9.51 3.48 -5.33
N PRO A 203 8.63 3.31 -6.33
CA PRO A 203 8.45 2.01 -6.97
C PRO A 203 9.74 1.59 -7.68
N LYS A 204 10.01 0.28 -7.69
CA LYS A 204 11.10 -0.29 -8.49
C LYS A 204 10.72 -0.18 -9.97
N VAL A 205 11.48 0.58 -10.72
CA VAL A 205 11.20 0.84 -12.15
C VAL A 205 12.35 0.37 -13.04
N THR A 206 12.00 0.04 -14.27
CA THR A 206 12.92 -0.16 -15.39
C THR A 206 12.54 0.79 -16.52
N ASN A 207 13.41 0.95 -17.52
CA ASN A 207 13.08 1.80 -18.66
C ASN A 207 11.82 1.32 -19.41
N ALA A 208 11.65 0.00 -19.54
CA ALA A 208 10.47 -0.58 -20.18
C ALA A 208 9.19 -0.24 -19.42
N THR A 209 9.18 -0.40 -18.10
CA THR A 209 7.99 -0.09 -17.28
C THR A 209 7.65 1.41 -17.31
N ILE A 210 8.67 2.29 -17.39
CA ILE A 210 8.48 3.74 -17.55
C ILE A 210 7.80 4.05 -18.89
N ARG A 211 8.31 3.49 -19.99
CA ARG A 211 7.75 3.71 -21.34
C ARG A 211 6.31 3.20 -21.45
N ASP A 212 6.02 2.04 -20.86
CA ASP A 212 4.66 1.49 -20.79
C ASP A 212 3.72 2.41 -20.01
N ALA A 213 4.18 2.91 -18.85
CA ALA A 213 3.39 3.79 -18.01
C ALA A 213 3.11 5.13 -18.72
N ILE A 214 4.10 5.72 -19.39
CA ILE A 214 3.94 6.93 -20.21
C ILE A 214 2.94 6.69 -21.34
N THR A 215 3.08 5.57 -22.05
CA THR A 215 2.17 5.26 -23.15
C THR A 215 0.73 5.11 -22.66
N ARG A 216 0.53 4.49 -21.48
CA ARG A 216 -0.80 4.35 -20.87
C ARG A 216 -1.35 5.71 -20.40
N ALA A 217 -0.55 6.51 -19.71
CA ALA A 217 -0.93 7.85 -19.26
C ALA A 217 -1.28 8.77 -20.43
N ALA A 218 -0.47 8.76 -21.50
CA ALA A 218 -0.72 9.52 -22.71
C ALA A 218 -2.02 9.09 -23.42
N ARG A 219 -2.33 7.78 -23.45
CA ARG A 219 -3.63 7.28 -23.96
C ARG A 219 -4.79 7.73 -23.09
N ASN A 220 -4.66 7.66 -21.76
CA ASN A 220 -5.69 8.11 -20.83
C ASN A 220 -6.00 9.60 -20.99
N GLN A 221 -4.98 10.42 -21.23
CA GLN A 221 -5.11 11.85 -21.54
C GLN A 221 -5.41 12.15 -23.01
N ARG A 222 -5.62 11.13 -23.86
CA ARG A 222 -5.91 11.26 -25.29
C ARG A 222 -4.89 12.10 -26.07
N LEU A 223 -3.62 12.03 -25.69
CA LEU A 223 -2.55 12.75 -26.38
C LEU A 223 -2.31 12.22 -27.79
N SER A 224 -1.84 13.10 -28.67
CA SER A 224 -1.45 12.71 -30.03
C SER A 224 -0.26 11.75 -30.03
N LYS A 225 -0.09 10.97 -31.12
CA LYS A 225 1.08 10.10 -31.32
C LYS A 225 2.39 10.90 -31.25
N ALA A 226 2.42 12.10 -31.82
CA ALA A 226 3.59 12.97 -31.80
C ALA A 226 3.96 13.42 -30.37
N GLN A 227 2.99 13.83 -29.55
CA GLN A 227 3.21 14.18 -28.15
C GLN A 227 3.66 12.97 -27.33
N THR A 228 3.05 11.80 -27.56
CA THR A 228 3.46 10.54 -26.92
C THR A 228 4.93 10.24 -27.23
N GLN A 229 5.36 10.40 -28.48
CA GLN A 229 6.75 10.17 -28.87
C GLN A 229 7.71 11.17 -28.20
N LYS A 230 7.33 12.45 -28.06
CA LYS A 230 8.13 13.44 -27.31
C LYS A 230 8.35 13.01 -25.86
N TRP A 231 7.30 12.54 -25.19
CA TRP A 231 7.40 11.99 -23.83
C TRP A 231 8.31 10.76 -23.75
N LEU A 232 8.17 9.82 -24.68
CA LEU A 232 9.03 8.63 -24.75
C LEU A 232 10.50 8.96 -25.03
N ASN A 233 10.77 10.00 -25.81
CA ASN A 233 12.12 10.46 -26.09
C ASN A 233 12.75 11.13 -24.85
N SER A 234 11.97 11.93 -24.12
CA SER A 234 12.43 12.62 -22.90
C SER A 234 12.82 11.68 -21.75
N THR A 235 12.38 10.42 -21.80
CA THR A 235 12.57 9.42 -20.73
C THR A 235 13.42 8.23 -21.13
N LYS A 236 14.02 8.25 -22.33
CA LYS A 236 14.78 7.12 -22.90
C LYS A 236 16.01 6.72 -22.05
N SER A 237 16.67 7.68 -21.43
CA SER A 237 17.86 7.45 -20.59
C SER A 237 17.55 7.15 -19.13
N ILE A 238 16.29 7.32 -18.70
CA ILE A 238 15.92 7.19 -17.30
C ILE A 238 15.93 5.72 -16.87
N ARG A 239 16.45 5.48 -15.66
CA ARG A 239 16.54 4.15 -15.05
C ARG A 239 15.96 4.10 -13.63
N ALA A 240 15.65 5.25 -13.01
CA ALA A 240 15.06 5.32 -11.67
C ALA A 240 13.84 6.26 -11.63
N ALA A 241 12.96 6.05 -10.64
CA ALA A 241 11.69 6.77 -10.50
C ALA A 241 11.86 8.22 -10.00
N ASN A 242 13.01 8.55 -9.41
CA ASN A 242 13.37 9.86 -8.88
C ASN A 242 14.34 10.65 -9.79
N GLN A 243 14.57 10.18 -11.02
CA GLN A 243 15.42 10.85 -11.99
C GLN A 243 14.59 11.74 -12.91
N LYS A 244 14.97 13.02 -13.02
CA LYS A 244 14.32 13.97 -13.94
C LYS A 244 14.20 13.40 -15.37
N PRO A 245 13.09 13.66 -16.09
CA PRO A 245 11.88 14.40 -15.69
C PRO A 245 10.90 13.71 -14.72
N LEU A 246 11.26 12.58 -14.11
CA LEU A 246 10.38 11.90 -13.15
C LEU A 246 10.58 12.42 -11.72
N SER A 247 9.48 12.59 -10.99
CA SER A 247 9.39 12.81 -9.54
C SER A 247 8.52 11.73 -8.90
N VAL A 248 8.78 11.41 -7.63
CA VAL A 248 7.91 10.56 -6.82
C VAL A 248 7.13 11.48 -5.90
N GLU A 249 5.81 11.41 -5.99
CA GLU A 249 4.93 12.27 -5.21
C GLU A 249 3.95 11.46 -4.37
N LEU A 250 3.56 12.04 -3.24
CA LEU A 250 2.63 11.45 -2.31
C LEU A 250 1.20 11.56 -2.88
N ARG A 251 0.54 10.43 -3.10
CA ARG A 251 -0.82 10.38 -3.65
C ARG A 251 -1.88 10.30 -2.57
N SER A 252 -1.66 9.46 -1.56
CA SER A 252 -2.62 9.29 -0.48
C SER A 252 -1.94 8.84 0.80
N VAL A 253 -2.52 9.26 1.93
CA VAL A 253 -2.14 8.82 3.28
C VAL A 253 -3.35 8.16 3.90
N MET A 254 -3.13 7.04 4.57
CA MET A 254 -4.17 6.28 5.21
C MET A 254 -3.79 5.99 6.65
N TRP A 255 -4.74 6.18 7.56
CA TRP A 255 -4.60 5.81 8.96
C TRP A 255 -5.61 4.73 9.31
N LYS A 256 -5.16 3.73 10.04
CA LYS A 256 -5.98 2.70 10.68
C LYS A 256 -5.92 2.93 12.18
N ILE A 257 -7.07 3.07 12.80
CA ILE A 257 -7.23 3.40 14.21
C ILE A 257 -7.99 2.25 14.85
N ASP A 258 -7.29 1.51 15.70
CA ASP A 258 -7.83 0.41 16.48
C ASP A 258 -8.00 0.87 17.93
N GLY A 259 -9.17 0.61 18.51
CA GLY A 259 -9.53 1.11 19.84
C GLY A 259 -10.72 0.41 20.46
N LYS A 260 -11.16 0.94 21.60
CA LYS A 260 -12.38 0.51 22.30
C LYS A 260 -13.31 1.70 22.50
N ASP A 261 -14.60 1.49 22.29
CA ASP A 261 -15.63 2.49 22.58
C ASP A 261 -15.83 2.66 24.11
N ALA A 262 -16.67 3.60 24.52
CA ALA A 262 -16.99 3.83 25.93
C ALA A 262 -17.63 2.61 26.64
N LYS A 263 -18.14 1.63 25.88
CA LYS A 263 -18.71 0.37 26.39
C LYS A 263 -17.69 -0.79 26.36
N GLY A 264 -16.44 -0.52 25.99
CA GLY A 264 -15.37 -1.51 25.89
C GLY A 264 -15.40 -2.36 24.62
N LYS A 265 -16.32 -2.10 23.68
CA LYS A 265 -16.40 -2.84 22.41
C LYS A 265 -15.25 -2.42 21.49
N PRO A 266 -14.50 -3.38 20.92
CA PRO A 266 -13.43 -3.05 19.99
C PRO A 266 -13.99 -2.46 18.70
N PHE A 267 -13.30 -1.48 18.15
CA PHE A 267 -13.54 -0.93 16.82
C PHE A 267 -12.23 -0.80 16.04
N SER A 268 -12.35 -0.80 14.71
CA SER A 268 -11.28 -0.51 13.77
C SER A 268 -11.83 0.43 12.71
N LYS A 269 -11.26 1.64 12.62
CA LYS A 269 -11.66 2.64 11.62
C LYS A 269 -10.49 2.98 10.71
N GLN A 270 -10.81 3.32 9.47
CA GLN A 270 -9.82 3.72 8.50
C GLN A 270 -10.18 5.09 7.94
N VAL A 271 -9.19 5.96 7.88
CA VAL A 271 -9.28 7.27 7.24
C VAL A 271 -8.28 7.30 6.10
N ARG A 272 -8.69 7.84 4.96
CA ARG A 272 -7.86 8.10 3.79
C ARG A 272 -7.93 9.59 3.46
N VAL A 273 -6.76 10.19 3.27
CA VAL A 273 -6.61 11.53 2.73
C VAL A 273 -5.83 11.43 1.43
N ASP A 274 -6.47 11.77 0.32
CA ASP A 274 -5.87 11.89 -1.00
C ASP A 274 -5.28 13.29 -1.17
N LEU A 275 -4.09 13.37 -1.76
CA LEU A 275 -3.42 14.63 -2.05
C LEU A 275 -3.72 15.04 -3.50
N PRO A 276 -3.89 16.35 -3.76
CA PRO A 276 -4.05 16.85 -5.11
C PRO A 276 -2.70 16.74 -5.84
N ILE A 277 -2.75 16.18 -7.05
CA ILE A 277 -1.63 15.99 -7.97
C ILE A 277 -2.00 16.66 -9.30
#